data_AF-A0A2W2GPU9-F1
#
_entry.id   AF-A0A2W2GPU9-F1
#
_cell.length_a   1.000
_cell.length_b   1.000
_cell.length_c   1.000
_cell.angle_alpha   90.00
_cell.angle_beta   90.00
_cell.angle_gamma   90.00
#
_symmetry.space_group_name_H-M   'P 1'
#
loop_
_entity.id
_entity.type
_entity.pdbx_description
1 polymer ?
#
loop_
_entity_poly.entity_id
_entity_poly.type
_entity_poly.pdbx_seq_one_letter_code
_entity_poly.pdbx_strand_id
1 'polypeptide(L)'
;MSEQWSDEELLARLGAALNAVDSVPRDFVEAAKTAFAWRNIDAELAEFAELAYDSEFGGENALALTRAADSASLRALTFVSRELTIEIEVTEDTLIGQLVPPQPGRIHLRAESGAVCETTIDEVGFFAIGAKPAERFRLHCRTATGIAVSTGWITL
;
A
#
# COMPACT_ATOMS: atom_id res chain seq x y z
N MET A 1 21.53 -24.66 56.65
CA MET A 1 20.84 -23.37 56.76
C MET A 1 20.08 -23.18 55.46
N SER A 2 18.75 -23.27 55.49
CA SER A 2 17.91 -23.06 54.31
C SER A 2 17.88 -21.56 54.02
N GLU A 3 18.36 -21.14 52.83
CA GLU A 3 18.11 -19.79 52.32
C GLU A 3 16.59 -19.60 52.22
N GLN A 4 16.00 -18.83 53.12
CA GLN A 4 14.62 -18.37 53.00
C GLN A 4 14.64 -17.12 52.13
N TRP A 5 14.39 -17.28 50.84
CA TRP A 5 14.12 -16.14 49.97
C TRP A 5 12.73 -15.59 50.24
N SER A 6 12.60 -14.28 50.14
CA SER A 6 11.29 -13.65 50.08
C SER A 6 10.62 -13.98 48.74
N ASP A 7 9.29 -14.00 48.72
CA ASP A 7 8.52 -14.26 47.49
C ASP A 7 8.87 -13.26 46.38
N GLU A 8 9.19 -12.01 46.74
CA GLU A 8 9.60 -10.97 45.78
C GLU A 8 10.96 -11.29 45.13
N GLU A 9 11.93 -11.77 45.91
CA GLU A 9 13.25 -12.17 45.40
C GLU A 9 13.14 -13.41 44.49
N LEU A 10 12.25 -14.34 44.85
CA LEU A 10 11.97 -15.52 44.05
C LEU A 10 11.33 -15.14 42.70
N LEU A 11 10.33 -14.25 42.72
CA LEU A 11 9.66 -13.76 41.52
C LEU A 11 10.59 -12.97 40.62
N ALA A 12 11.43 -12.09 41.19
CA ALA A 12 12.42 -11.33 40.43
C ALA A 12 13.43 -12.24 39.72
N ARG A 13 13.90 -13.29 40.41
CA ARG A 13 14.86 -14.25 39.85
C ARG A 13 14.23 -15.16 38.80
N LEU A 14 12.99 -15.59 39.00
CA LEU A 14 12.22 -16.34 38.01
C LEU A 14 11.98 -15.49 36.74
N GLY A 15 11.62 -14.21 36.91
CA GLY A 15 11.48 -13.27 35.80
C GLY A 15 12.78 -13.08 35.02
N ALA A 16 13.92 -12.95 35.72
CA ALA A 16 15.23 -12.87 35.07
C ALA A 16 15.58 -14.14 34.28
N ALA A 17 15.27 -15.32 34.83
CA ALA A 17 15.53 -16.60 34.16
C ALA A 17 14.65 -16.80 32.91
N LEU A 18 13.36 -16.45 32.98
CA LEU A 18 12.45 -16.53 31.83
C LEU A 18 12.86 -15.56 30.71
N ASN A 19 13.21 -14.31 31.07
CA ASN A 19 13.66 -13.31 30.09
C ASN A 19 14.98 -13.70 29.41
N ALA A 20 15.86 -14.44 30.10
CA ALA A 20 17.10 -14.94 29.49
C ALA A 20 16.81 -16.02 28.43
N VAL A 21 15.76 -16.81 28.61
CA VAL A 21 15.34 -17.89 27.68
C VAL A 21 14.56 -17.31 26.48
N ASP A 22 13.73 -16.29 26.69
CA ASP A 22 12.90 -15.67 25.65
C ASP A 22 13.59 -14.48 24.93
N SER A 23 14.87 -14.23 25.21
CA SER A 23 15.59 -13.14 24.54
C SER A 23 15.74 -13.45 23.04
N VAL A 24 15.04 -12.69 22.20
CA VAL A 24 15.21 -12.76 20.75
C VAL A 24 16.64 -12.33 20.43
N PRO A 25 17.45 -13.18 19.75
CA PRO A 25 18.83 -12.84 19.44
C PRO A 25 18.91 -11.55 18.63
N ARG A 26 19.93 -10.73 18.92
CA ARG A 26 20.12 -9.42 18.28
C ARG A 26 20.09 -9.50 16.76
N ASP A 27 20.68 -10.55 16.18
CA ASP A 27 20.74 -10.74 14.73
C ASP A 27 19.35 -10.92 14.09
N PHE A 28 18.40 -11.53 14.80
CA PHE A 28 17.01 -11.63 14.34
C PHE A 28 16.29 -10.27 14.40
N VAL A 29 16.57 -9.48 15.44
CA VAL A 29 16.03 -8.11 15.54
C VAL A 29 16.60 -7.21 14.44
N GLU A 30 17.90 -7.30 14.17
CA GLU A 30 18.54 -6.53 13.10
C GLU A 30 18.12 -7.01 11.70
N ALA A 31 17.93 -8.32 11.51
CA ALA A 31 17.35 -8.86 10.28
C ALA A 31 15.91 -8.38 10.09
N ALA A 32 15.09 -8.36 11.15
CA ALA A 32 13.73 -7.84 11.12
C ALA A 32 13.71 -6.33 10.82
N LYS A 33 14.59 -5.54 11.45
CA LYS A 33 14.74 -4.10 11.17
C LYS A 33 15.18 -3.85 9.74
N THR A 34 16.13 -4.65 9.23
CA THR A 34 16.59 -4.56 7.85
C THR A 34 15.44 -4.85 6.89
N ALA A 35 14.75 -5.98 7.06
CA ALA A 35 13.57 -6.33 6.26
C ALA A 35 12.46 -5.26 6.34
N PHE A 36 12.26 -4.67 7.53
CA PHE A 36 11.29 -3.59 7.74
C PHE A 36 11.73 -2.26 7.09
N ALA A 37 13.03 -1.97 7.04
CA ALA A 37 13.56 -0.81 6.32
C ALA A 37 13.30 -0.93 4.81
N TRP A 38 13.56 -2.11 4.23
CA TRP A 38 13.25 -2.37 2.82
C TRP A 38 11.75 -2.25 2.51
N ARG A 39 10.87 -2.53 3.48
CA ARG A 39 9.41 -2.39 3.33
C ARG A 39 8.93 -0.95 3.11
N ASN A 40 9.71 0.05 3.53
CA ASN A 40 9.28 1.46 3.51
C ASN A 40 10.12 2.38 2.61
N ILE A 41 11.34 1.99 2.20
CA ILE A 41 12.21 2.86 1.37
C ILE A 41 11.54 3.28 0.05
N ASP A 42 10.83 2.37 -0.62
CA ASP A 42 10.13 2.71 -1.88
C ASP A 42 8.95 3.69 -1.66
N ALA A 43 8.36 3.72 -0.45
CA ALA A 43 7.24 4.58 -0.10
C ALA A 43 7.67 5.99 0.35
N GLU A 44 8.87 6.15 0.92
CA GLU A 44 9.39 7.46 1.37
C GLU A 44 9.95 8.31 0.23
N LEU A 45 10.41 7.67 -0.86
CA LEU A 45 10.90 8.34 -2.06
C LEU A 45 9.80 8.66 -3.08
N ALA A 46 8.63 8.04 -2.93
CA ALA A 46 7.54 8.25 -3.88
C ALA A 46 6.93 9.64 -3.73
N GLU A 47 6.77 10.36 -4.85
CA GLU A 47 6.02 11.61 -4.91
C GLU A 47 4.53 11.33 -4.63
N PHE A 48 3.83 12.24 -3.96
CA PHE A 48 2.41 12.09 -3.68
C PHE A 48 1.57 12.54 -4.88
N ALA A 49 0.74 11.66 -5.44
CA ALA A 49 -0.26 12.03 -6.43
C ALA A 49 -1.56 12.47 -5.76
N GLU A 50 -2.01 13.67 -6.11
CA GLU A 50 -3.23 14.26 -5.61
C GLU A 50 -4.45 13.72 -6.35
N LEU A 51 -5.53 13.45 -5.62
CA LEU A 51 -6.80 13.05 -6.22
C LEU A 51 -7.40 14.26 -6.96
N ALA A 52 -7.38 14.22 -8.28
CA ALA A 52 -7.88 15.28 -9.15
C ALA A 52 -9.34 15.07 -9.56
N TYR A 53 -9.79 13.82 -9.64
CA TYR A 53 -11.16 13.48 -10.00
C TYR A 53 -11.63 12.20 -9.30
N ASP A 54 -12.89 12.21 -8.85
CA ASP A 54 -13.60 11.05 -8.33
C ASP A 54 -15.06 11.12 -8.79
N SER A 55 -15.49 10.13 -9.57
CA SER A 55 -16.83 10.10 -10.13
C SER A 55 -17.93 10.00 -9.06
N GLU A 56 -17.61 9.54 -7.85
CA GLU A 56 -18.57 9.46 -6.73
C GLU A 56 -18.94 10.84 -6.17
N PHE A 57 -18.02 11.82 -6.27
CA PHE A 57 -18.23 13.20 -5.80
C PHE A 57 -18.51 14.19 -6.93
N GLY A 58 -18.43 13.75 -8.20
CA GLY A 58 -18.59 14.57 -9.38
C GLY A 58 -20.05 14.75 -9.81
N GLY A 59 -20.74 15.76 -9.26
CA GLY A 59 -22.03 16.22 -9.78
C GLY A 59 -21.88 16.88 -11.16
N GLU A 60 -22.69 16.41 -12.12
CA GLU A 60 -23.22 17.08 -13.33
C GLU A 60 -22.29 17.81 -14.33
N ASN A 61 -20.97 17.88 -14.13
CA ASN A 61 -20.01 18.43 -15.11
C ASN A 61 -19.21 17.38 -15.90
N ALA A 62 -19.53 16.09 -15.76
CA ALA A 62 -18.82 14.98 -16.44
C ALA A 62 -19.30 14.73 -17.90
N LEU A 63 -19.68 15.78 -18.64
CA LEU A 63 -20.16 15.66 -20.03
C LEU A 63 -19.05 15.66 -21.10
N ALA A 64 -17.77 15.42 -20.76
CA ALA A 64 -16.67 15.62 -21.71
C ALA A 64 -15.75 14.42 -21.99
N LEU A 65 -16.08 13.20 -21.54
CA LEU A 65 -15.39 11.97 -21.98
C LEU A 65 -16.41 10.87 -22.31
N THR A 66 -16.97 11.01 -23.51
CA THR A 66 -17.93 10.20 -24.27
C THR A 66 -17.92 8.67 -24.03
N ARG A 67 -18.47 8.18 -22.90
CA ARG A 67 -19.19 6.89 -22.78
C ARG A 67 -19.85 6.60 -21.41
N ALA A 68 -19.83 7.51 -20.45
CA ALA A 68 -20.35 7.28 -19.08
C ALA A 68 -21.89 7.38 -18.93
N ALA A 69 -22.67 7.05 -19.96
CA ALA A 69 -24.14 7.20 -19.92
C ALA A 69 -24.92 5.90 -19.67
N ASP A 70 -24.24 4.75 -19.44
CA ASP A 70 -24.91 3.45 -19.26
C ASP A 70 -24.36 2.57 -18.12
N SER A 71 -23.43 3.07 -17.29
CA SER A 71 -22.79 2.28 -16.24
C SER A 71 -23.25 2.69 -14.84
N ALA A 72 -24.38 2.15 -14.40
CA ALA A 72 -24.52 1.92 -12.96
C ALA A 72 -23.33 1.03 -12.53
N SER A 73 -22.65 1.39 -11.43
CA SER A 73 -21.57 0.66 -10.74
C SER A 73 -20.09 0.76 -11.20
N LEU A 74 -19.70 1.70 -12.08
CA LEU A 74 -18.27 1.96 -12.35
C LEU A 74 -17.79 3.25 -11.66
N ARG A 75 -16.89 3.16 -10.66
CA ARG A 75 -16.26 4.34 -10.04
C ARG A 75 -14.92 4.63 -10.71
N ALA A 76 -14.74 5.87 -11.16
CA ALA A 76 -13.51 6.33 -11.79
C ALA A 76 -12.76 7.32 -10.89
N LEU A 77 -11.46 7.12 -10.75
CA LEU A 77 -10.54 7.97 -9.98
C LEU A 77 -9.39 8.42 -10.86
N THR A 78 -8.98 9.67 -10.72
CA THR A 78 -7.79 10.21 -11.40
C THR A 78 -6.85 10.83 -10.37
N PHE A 79 -5.64 10.31 -10.29
CA PHE A 79 -4.57 10.84 -9.44
C PHE A 79 -3.50 11.51 -10.30
N VAL A 80 -3.08 12.72 -9.94
CA VAL A 80 -2.09 13.50 -10.70
C VAL A 80 -0.88 13.78 -9.84
N SER A 81 0.30 13.48 -10.37
CA SER A 81 1.60 13.92 -9.84
C SER A 81 2.28 14.86 -10.84
N ARG A 82 3.47 15.37 -10.50
CA ARG A 82 4.27 16.19 -11.41
C ARG A 82 4.69 15.43 -12.68
N GLU A 83 4.87 14.11 -12.60
CA GLU A 83 5.51 13.31 -13.65
C GLU A 83 4.53 12.40 -14.40
N LEU A 84 3.44 11.99 -13.76
CA LEU A 84 2.43 11.12 -14.36
C LEU A 84 1.05 11.29 -13.73
N THR A 85 0.05 10.84 -14.46
CA THR A 85 -1.33 10.62 -14.01
C THR A 85 -1.59 9.13 -13.91
N ILE A 86 -2.29 8.72 -12.86
CA ILE A 86 -2.81 7.36 -12.67
C ILE A 86 -4.33 7.43 -12.76
N GLU A 87 -4.89 6.82 -13.79
CA GLU A 87 -6.33 6.66 -13.96
C GLU A 87 -6.74 5.27 -13.48
N ILE A 88 -7.83 5.19 -12.72
CA ILE A 88 -8.30 3.97 -12.10
C ILE A 88 -9.80 3.84 -12.35
N GLU A 89 -10.23 2.70 -12.86
CA GLU A 89 -11.63 2.29 -12.91
C GLU A 89 -11.85 1.12 -11.96
N VAL A 90 -12.88 1.25 -11.14
CA VAL A 90 -13.29 0.27 -10.15
C VAL A 90 -14.58 -0.36 -10.62
N THR A 91 -14.49 -1.65 -10.93
CA THR A 91 -15.63 -2.53 -11.25
C THR A 91 -16.10 -3.24 -9.96
N GLU A 92 -17.11 -4.10 -10.07
CA GLU A 92 -17.60 -4.91 -8.94
C GLU A 92 -16.51 -5.78 -8.32
N ASP A 93 -15.68 -6.43 -9.14
CA ASP A 93 -14.70 -7.43 -8.69
C ASP A 93 -13.24 -7.01 -8.88
N THR A 94 -12.96 -6.07 -9.79
CA THR A 94 -11.60 -5.75 -10.24
C THR A 94 -11.31 -4.26 -10.25
N LEU A 95 -10.03 -3.93 -10.07
CA LEU A 95 -9.50 -2.60 -10.30
C LEU A 95 -8.62 -2.65 -11.55
N ILE A 96 -8.95 -1.83 -12.53
CA ILE A 96 -8.11 -1.63 -13.72
C ILE A 96 -7.60 -0.20 -13.71
N GLY A 97 -6.44 0.01 -14.30
CA GLY A 97 -5.89 1.36 -14.39
C GLY A 97 -4.87 1.53 -15.48
N GLN A 98 -4.55 2.79 -15.73
CA GLN A 98 -3.64 3.21 -16.77
C GLN A 98 -2.74 4.36 -16.29
N LEU A 99 -1.49 4.36 -16.76
CA LEU A 99 -0.57 5.47 -16.62
C LEU A 99 -0.64 6.42 -17.82
N VAL A 100 -0.59 7.72 -17.55
CA VAL A 100 -0.42 8.76 -18.56
C VAL A 100 0.76 9.66 -18.16
N PRO A 101 1.84 9.74 -18.96
CA PRO A 101 2.07 9.04 -20.22
C PRO A 101 2.25 7.51 -20.03
N PRO A 102 1.92 6.70 -21.05
CA PRO A 102 2.00 5.25 -20.97
C PRO A 102 3.46 4.77 -20.90
N GLN A 103 3.74 3.88 -19.94
CA GLN A 103 5.06 3.28 -19.75
C GLN A 103 4.98 2.03 -18.86
N PRO A 104 5.87 1.04 -19.06
CA PRO A 104 5.91 -0.15 -18.23
C PRO A 104 6.44 0.14 -16.82
N GLY A 105 6.12 -0.74 -15.88
CA GLY A 105 6.40 -0.54 -14.47
C GLY A 105 5.78 -1.60 -13.58
N ARG A 106 5.63 -1.26 -12.31
CA ARG A 106 4.96 -2.07 -11.28
C ARG A 106 4.05 -1.20 -10.44
N ILE A 107 2.92 -1.77 -10.03
CA ILE A 107 2.05 -1.24 -8.99
C ILE A 107 2.16 -2.16 -7.77
N HIS A 108 2.47 -1.57 -6.62
CA HIS A 108 2.24 -2.20 -5.32
C HIS A 108 0.99 -1.61 -4.70
N LEU A 109 -0.03 -2.44 -4.54
CA LEU A 109 -1.18 -2.13 -3.72
C LEU A 109 -0.83 -2.39 -2.26
N ARG A 110 -0.98 -1.37 -1.42
CA ARG A 110 -0.79 -1.49 0.02
C ARG A 110 -2.10 -1.23 0.73
N ALA A 111 -2.61 -2.27 1.37
CA ALA A 111 -3.80 -2.18 2.21
C ALA A 111 -3.46 -1.61 3.59
N GLU A 112 -4.47 -1.09 4.30
CA GLU A 112 -4.29 -0.49 5.64
C GLU A 112 -3.79 -1.51 6.67
N SER A 113 -4.25 -2.78 6.61
CA SER A 113 -3.70 -3.92 7.37
C SER A 113 -2.21 -4.17 7.12
N GLY A 114 -1.66 -3.61 6.05
CA GLY A 114 -0.28 -3.80 5.64
C GLY A 114 -0.07 -4.95 4.66
N ALA A 115 -1.13 -5.64 4.23
CA ALA A 115 -1.09 -6.58 3.10
C ALA A 115 -0.63 -5.86 1.81
N VAL A 116 0.17 -6.57 1.01
CA VAL A 116 0.74 -6.04 -0.23
C VAL A 116 0.41 -6.99 -1.38
N CYS A 117 -0.08 -6.42 -2.48
CA CYS A 117 -0.25 -7.12 -3.75
C CYS A 117 0.58 -6.39 -4.81
N GLU A 118 1.30 -7.13 -5.65
CA GLU A 118 2.08 -6.59 -6.76
C GLU A 118 1.43 -6.96 -8.10
N THR A 119 1.36 -6.00 -9.00
CA THR A 119 1.01 -6.24 -10.41
C THR A 119 1.95 -5.45 -11.32
N THR A 120 2.11 -5.93 -12.56
CA THR A 120 2.93 -5.25 -13.57
C THR A 120 2.11 -4.26 -14.37
N ILE A 121 2.76 -3.17 -14.78
CA ILE A 121 2.24 -2.24 -15.78
C ILE A 121 2.87 -2.61 -17.10
N ASP A 122 2.05 -2.84 -18.12
CA ASP A 122 2.52 -3.24 -19.45
C ASP A 122 3.10 -2.07 -20.25
N GLU A 123 3.53 -2.34 -21.48
CA GLU A 123 4.16 -1.34 -22.37
C GLU A 123 3.23 -0.17 -22.73
N VAL A 124 1.92 -0.38 -22.70
CA VAL A 124 0.91 0.66 -22.98
C VAL A 124 0.44 1.38 -21.72
N GLY A 125 1.09 1.12 -20.58
CA GLY A 125 0.78 1.76 -19.31
C GLY A 125 -0.41 1.15 -18.57
N PHE A 126 -0.93 0.01 -19.01
CA PHE A 126 -2.11 -0.62 -18.42
C PHE A 126 -1.73 -1.60 -17.30
N PHE A 127 -2.58 -1.69 -16.28
CA PHE A 127 -2.47 -2.68 -15.21
C PHE A 127 -3.85 -3.12 -14.71
N ALA A 128 -3.90 -4.32 -14.14
CA ALA A 128 -5.10 -4.88 -13.53
C ALA A 128 -4.78 -5.54 -12.19
N ILE A 129 -5.69 -5.38 -11.24
CA ILE A 129 -5.68 -6.01 -9.92
C ILE A 129 -6.98 -6.80 -9.80
N GLY A 130 -6.84 -8.14 -9.84
CA GLY A 130 -7.97 -9.06 -10.00
C GLY A 130 -8.89 -9.22 -8.79
N ALA A 131 -8.54 -8.66 -7.63
CA ALA A 131 -9.40 -8.66 -6.46
C ALA A 131 -9.55 -7.24 -5.91
N LYS A 132 -10.78 -6.73 -5.90
CA LYS A 132 -11.12 -5.47 -5.24
C LYS A 132 -10.71 -5.53 -3.76
N PRO A 133 -9.91 -4.57 -3.26
CA PRO A 133 -9.57 -4.50 -1.85
C PRO A 133 -10.83 -4.25 -0.99
N ALA A 134 -10.98 -5.03 0.08
CA ALA A 134 -12.09 -4.89 1.05
C ALA A 134 -11.85 -3.79 2.09
N GLU A 135 -10.63 -3.31 2.20
CA GLU A 135 -10.21 -2.26 3.14
C GLU A 135 -9.59 -1.09 2.40
N ARG A 136 -9.37 0.02 3.12
CA ARG A 136 -8.69 1.19 2.58
C ARG A 136 -7.29 0.81 2.09
N PHE A 137 -6.90 1.30 0.93
CA PHE A 137 -5.61 0.96 0.31
C PHE A 137 -5.01 2.17 -0.41
N ARG A 138 -3.76 2.07 -0.80
CA ARG A 138 -3.08 3.04 -1.68
C ARG A 138 -2.24 2.31 -2.70
N LEU A 139 -2.02 2.94 -3.86
CA LEU A 139 -1.17 2.39 -4.90
C LEU A 139 0.19 3.08 -4.88
N HIS A 140 1.24 2.29 -5.00
CA HIS A 140 2.63 2.72 -5.16
C HIS A 140 3.04 2.32 -6.56
N CYS A 141 3.17 3.30 -7.43
CA CYS A 141 3.62 3.12 -8.79
C CYS A 141 5.13 3.30 -8.85
N ARG A 142 5.80 2.37 -9.53
CA ARG A 142 7.21 2.49 -9.88
C ARG A 142 7.39 2.14 -11.35
N THR A 143 7.81 3.11 -12.14
CA THR A 143 7.97 2.96 -13.58
C THR A 143 9.36 2.41 -13.91
N ALA A 144 9.53 1.83 -15.10
CA ALA A 144 10.84 1.41 -15.58
C ALA A 144 11.83 2.58 -15.76
N THR A 145 11.32 3.80 -15.91
CA THR A 145 12.09 5.05 -16.02
C THR A 145 12.58 5.57 -14.66
N GLY A 146 12.17 4.95 -13.56
CA GLY A 146 12.59 5.30 -12.19
C GLY A 146 11.67 6.30 -11.48
N ILE A 147 10.53 6.66 -12.08
CA ILE A 147 9.50 7.49 -11.44
C ILE A 147 8.82 6.65 -10.36
N ALA A 148 8.69 7.20 -9.16
CA ALA A 148 8.00 6.59 -8.03
C ALA A 148 6.89 7.51 -7.53
N VAL A 149 5.65 7.05 -7.54
CA VAL A 149 4.47 7.85 -7.18
C VAL A 149 3.53 7.06 -6.29
N SER A 150 3.03 7.68 -5.22
CA SER A 150 2.04 7.12 -4.30
C SER A 150 0.73 7.89 -4.37
N THR A 151 -0.38 7.17 -4.46
CA THR A 151 -1.70 7.79 -4.31
C THR A 151 -1.99 8.14 -2.84
N GLY A 152 -2.98 9.01 -2.62
CA GLY A 152 -3.72 9.05 -1.37
C GLY A 152 -4.37 7.70 -1.04
N TRP A 153 -4.84 7.57 0.21
CA TRP A 153 -5.63 6.41 0.61
C TRP A 153 -7.01 6.44 -0.08
N ILE A 154 -7.35 5.34 -0.72
CA ILE A 154 -8.60 5.08 -1.44
C ILE A 154 -9.48 4.19 -0.57
N THR A 155 -10.77 4.53 -0.50
CA THR A 155 -11.82 3.70 0.10
C THR A 155 -12.86 3.44 -0.98
N LEU A 156 -13.28 2.19 -1.17
CA LEU A 156 -14.21 1.75 -2.23
C LEU A 156 -15.56 1.27 -1.68
#